data_AF-C4ZJJ9-F1
#
_entry.id   AF-C4ZJJ9-F1
#
_cell.length_a   1.000
_cell.length_b   1.000
_cell.length_c   1.000
_cell.angle_alpha   90.00
_cell.angle_beta   90.00
_cell.angle_gamma   90.00
#
_symmetry.space_group_name_H-M   'P 1'
#
loop_
_entity.id
_entity.type
_entity.pdbx_description
1 polymer ?
#
loop_
_entity_poly.entity_id
_entity_poly.type
_entity_poly.pdbx_seq_one_letter_code
_entity_poly.pdbx_strand_id
1 'polypeptide(L)'
;MSLALPRALRLLTPAAVLGTSFAAALGPTRGVVALAFAAAATLLAATLHRAWSLARRGDERLSATDLRCMKLHLLLHVVPLAYAGTMLLASSELPSPPLWALGFAPFFLSGHLTWKKLHARFGTFLYALFARGNLAVGFTSLLLAGACQVLDSNLPQTLLERLLLLYAGIHFLLTAFAVRRIADDFEHAAR
;
A
#
# COMPACT_ATOMS: atom_id res chain seq x y z
N MET A 1 22.98 16.40 -0.13
CA MET A 1 22.11 15.45 -0.86
C MET A 1 21.19 16.23 -1.77
N SER A 2 21.21 15.96 -3.08
CA SER A 2 20.48 16.72 -4.09
C SER A 2 18.95 16.67 -3.87
N LEU A 3 18.30 17.85 -3.88
CA LEU A 3 16.85 18.03 -3.78
C LEU A 3 16.07 17.51 -5.01
N ALA A 4 16.77 16.98 -6.03
CA ALA A 4 16.17 16.50 -7.27
C ALA A 4 15.41 15.18 -7.10
N LEU A 5 15.95 14.22 -6.34
CA LEU A 5 15.33 12.92 -6.14
C LEU A 5 13.99 13.02 -5.37
N PRO A 6 13.88 13.79 -4.26
CA PRO A 6 12.59 14.00 -3.58
C PRO A 6 11.55 14.74 -4.43
N ARG A 7 11.98 15.65 -5.32
CA ARG A 7 11.08 16.38 -6.24
C ARG A 7 10.62 15.50 -7.41
N ALA A 8 11.50 14.68 -7.97
CA ALA A 8 11.16 13.70 -9.00
C ALA A 8 10.17 12.66 -8.46
N LEU A 9 10.40 12.13 -7.25
CA LEU A 9 9.46 11.24 -6.56
C LEU A 9 8.09 11.91 -6.31
N ARG A 10 8.04 13.22 -6.06
CA ARG A 10 6.77 13.96 -5.86
C ARG A 10 5.89 14.03 -7.10
N LEU A 11 6.48 14.15 -8.28
CA LEU A 11 5.73 14.34 -9.55
C LEU A 11 5.51 13.02 -10.29
N LEU A 12 6.49 12.12 -10.25
CA LEU A 12 6.46 10.87 -11.01
C LEU A 12 5.58 9.81 -10.36
N THR A 13 5.45 9.79 -9.03
CA THR A 13 4.65 8.76 -8.34
C THR A 13 3.16 8.88 -8.62
N PRO A 14 2.54 10.07 -8.55
CA PRO A 14 1.14 10.22 -8.93
C PRO A 14 0.90 9.98 -10.41
N ALA A 15 1.79 10.49 -11.28
CA ALA A 15 1.66 10.34 -12.74
C ALA A 15 1.85 8.88 -13.20
N ALA A 16 2.80 8.15 -12.61
CA ALA A 16 3.02 6.73 -12.93
C ALA A 16 1.87 5.84 -12.42
N VAL A 17 1.31 6.15 -11.24
CA VAL A 17 0.16 5.41 -10.68
C VAL A 17 -1.12 5.73 -11.46
N LEU A 18 -1.39 7.00 -11.78
CA LEU A 18 -2.52 7.38 -12.63
C LEU A 18 -2.36 6.79 -14.04
N GLY A 19 -1.15 6.79 -14.60
CA GLY A 19 -0.85 6.19 -15.90
C GLY A 19 -1.05 4.67 -15.94
N THR A 20 -0.70 3.94 -14.87
CA THR A 20 -0.99 2.50 -14.75
C THR A 20 -2.48 2.23 -14.60
N SER A 21 -3.16 2.98 -13.74
CA SER A 21 -4.59 2.81 -13.49
C SER A 21 -5.46 3.16 -14.70
N PHE A 22 -5.06 4.15 -15.53
CA PHE A 22 -5.75 4.50 -16.78
C PHE A 22 -5.34 3.65 -17.98
N ALA A 23 -4.11 3.10 -18.00
CA ALA A 23 -3.69 2.17 -19.05
C ALA A 23 -4.65 0.97 -19.13
N ALA A 24 -5.07 0.39 -18.01
CA ALA A 24 -6.04 -0.71 -18.01
C ALA A 24 -7.41 -0.35 -18.63
N ALA A 25 -7.77 0.94 -18.71
CA ALA A 25 -9.03 1.42 -19.30
C ALA A 25 -8.94 1.74 -20.80
N LEU A 26 -7.72 1.88 -21.36
CA LEU A 26 -7.47 2.37 -22.74
C LEU A 26 -6.97 1.28 -23.71
N GLY A 27 -6.84 0.02 -23.26
CA GLY A 27 -6.42 -1.10 -24.09
C GLY A 27 -4.99 -1.09 -24.67
N PRO A 28 -3.94 -0.64 -23.95
CA PRO A 28 -2.56 -0.72 -24.41
C PRO A 28 -2.05 -2.17 -24.35
N THR A 29 -0.99 -2.43 -25.13
CA THR A 29 -0.30 -3.73 -25.13
C THR A 29 0.23 -4.10 -23.74
N ARG A 30 0.29 -5.40 -23.42
CA ARG A 30 0.79 -5.92 -22.14
C ARG A 30 2.14 -5.33 -21.72
N GLY A 31 3.00 -4.97 -22.68
CA GLY A 31 4.30 -4.34 -22.43
C GLY A 31 4.22 -2.96 -21.77
N VAL A 32 3.24 -2.13 -22.15
CA VAL A 32 3.04 -0.78 -21.55
C VAL A 32 2.54 -0.90 -20.10
N VAL A 33 1.62 -1.83 -19.85
CA VAL A 33 1.13 -2.13 -18.50
C VAL A 33 2.27 -2.62 -17.61
N ALA A 34 3.13 -3.50 -18.12
CA ALA A 34 4.29 -4.01 -17.39
C ALA A 34 5.31 -2.92 -17.04
N LEU A 35 5.64 -2.03 -17.99
CA LEU A 35 6.55 -0.91 -17.76
C LEU A 35 6.00 0.06 -16.71
N ALA A 36 4.72 0.40 -16.83
CA ALA A 36 4.07 1.32 -15.90
C ALA A 36 3.99 0.70 -14.48
N PHE A 37 3.67 -0.59 -14.37
CA PHE A 37 3.69 -1.31 -13.10
C PHE A 37 5.09 -1.37 -12.48
N ALA A 38 6.12 -1.66 -13.28
CA ALA A 38 7.51 -1.68 -12.83
C ALA A 38 7.97 -0.31 -12.30
N ALA A 39 7.56 0.78 -12.97
CA ALA A 39 7.80 2.14 -12.50
C ALA A 39 7.10 2.41 -11.16
N ALA A 40 5.81 2.07 -11.04
CA ALA A 40 5.06 2.23 -9.79
C ALA A 40 5.67 1.41 -8.63
N ALA A 41 6.05 0.15 -8.89
CA ALA A 41 6.68 -0.73 -7.93
C ALA A 41 8.03 -0.17 -7.44
N THR A 42 8.83 0.38 -8.35
CA THR A 42 10.13 0.99 -8.02
C THR A 42 9.95 2.27 -7.17
N LEU A 43 8.96 3.10 -7.50
CA LEU A 43 8.64 4.30 -6.73
C LEU A 43 8.13 3.95 -5.33
N LEU A 44 7.32 2.90 -5.21
CA LEU A 44 6.89 2.36 -3.92
C LEU A 44 8.10 1.84 -3.13
N ALA A 45 8.99 1.05 -3.75
CA ALA A 45 10.18 0.55 -3.08
C ALA A 45 11.07 1.68 -2.56
N ALA A 46 11.28 2.75 -3.34
CA ALA A 46 12.00 3.94 -2.90
C ALA A 46 11.30 4.64 -1.72
N THR A 47 9.96 4.73 -1.76
CA THR A 47 9.14 5.31 -0.69
C THR A 47 9.23 4.49 0.60
N LEU A 48 9.14 3.16 0.51
CA LEU A 48 9.27 2.24 1.64
C LEU A 48 10.70 2.24 2.20
N HIS A 49 11.72 2.32 1.35
CA HIS A 49 13.10 2.48 1.79
C HIS A 49 13.29 3.77 2.61
N ARG A 50 12.70 4.88 2.16
CA ARG A 50 12.70 6.13 2.93
C ARG A 50 11.98 5.96 4.27
N ALA A 51 10.82 5.32 4.29
CA ALA A 51 10.07 5.03 5.51
C ALA A 51 10.90 4.16 6.49
N TRP A 52 11.60 3.16 5.97
CA TRP A 52 12.51 2.30 6.74
C TRP A 52 13.66 3.11 7.35
N SER A 53 14.29 4.00 6.58
CA SER A 53 15.34 4.88 7.08
C SER A 53 14.81 5.82 8.17
N LEU A 54 13.60 6.35 8.03
CA LEU A 54 12.96 7.19 9.06
C LEU A 54 12.67 6.37 10.32
N ALA A 55 12.17 5.14 10.16
CA ALA A 55 11.92 4.23 11.26
C ALA A 55 13.21 3.91 12.04
N ARG A 56 14.34 3.67 11.35
CA ARG A 56 15.66 3.49 11.98
C ARG A 56 16.15 4.73 12.72
N ARG A 57 15.92 5.94 12.18
CA ARG A 57 16.28 7.19 12.89
C ARG A 57 15.36 7.47 14.06
N GLY A 58 14.13 6.95 14.01
CA GLY A 58 13.17 6.97 15.10
C GLY A 58 13.50 6.00 16.25
N ASP A 59 14.61 5.24 16.21
CA ASP A 59 15.05 4.34 17.29
C ASP A 59 15.17 5.07 18.64
N GLU A 60 15.48 6.38 18.65
CA GLU A 60 15.53 7.18 19.87
C GLU A 60 14.15 7.62 20.40
N ARG A 61 13.09 7.51 19.60
CA ARG A 61 11.78 8.13 19.87
C ARG A 61 10.61 7.15 19.91
N LEU A 62 10.82 5.90 19.50
CA LEU A 62 9.82 4.84 19.47
C LEU A 62 10.32 3.65 20.28
N SER A 63 9.40 2.90 20.89
CA SER A 63 9.78 1.66 21.57
C SER A 63 10.26 0.61 20.55
N ALA A 64 11.15 -0.29 20.96
CA ALA A 64 11.64 -1.38 20.11
C ALA A 64 10.52 -2.26 19.55
N THR A 65 9.41 -2.41 20.28
CA THR A 65 8.22 -3.15 19.83
C THR A 65 7.46 -2.40 18.75
N ASP A 66 7.27 -1.08 18.91
CA ASP A 66 6.61 -0.26 17.90
C ASP A 66 7.42 -0.23 16.60
N LEU A 67 8.75 -0.13 16.70
CA LEU A 67 9.62 -0.17 15.54
C LEU A 67 9.57 -1.52 14.80
N ARG A 68 9.52 -2.64 15.53
CA ARG A 68 9.34 -3.97 14.92
C ARG A 68 8.02 -4.07 14.17
N CYS A 69 6.93 -3.56 14.75
CA CYS A 69 5.62 -3.53 14.10
C CYS A 69 5.63 -2.70 12.81
N MET A 70 6.24 -1.52 12.84
CA MET A 70 6.40 -0.66 11.66
C MET A 70 7.23 -1.33 10.56
N LYS A 71 8.37 -1.93 10.91
CA LYS A 71 9.22 -2.67 9.96
C LYS A 71 8.47 -3.85 9.33
N LEU A 72 7.73 -4.61 10.14
CA LEU A 72 6.89 -5.70 9.64
C LEU A 72 5.83 -5.18 8.66
N HIS A 73 5.15 -4.08 8.98
CA HIS A 73 4.15 -3.49 8.07
C HIS A 73 4.77 -3.03 6.75
N LEU A 74 5.96 -2.41 6.79
CA LEU A 74 6.69 -2.03 5.58
C LEU A 74 7.04 -3.24 4.71
N LEU A 75 7.46 -4.36 5.30
CA LEU A 75 7.71 -5.60 4.57
C LEU A 75 6.43 -6.18 3.96
N LEU A 76 5.31 -6.12 4.69
CA LEU A 76 4.02 -6.66 4.24
C LEU A 76 3.42 -5.92 3.04
N HIS A 77 3.96 -4.75 2.64
CA HIS A 77 3.59 -4.11 1.37
C HIS A 77 3.95 -4.98 0.14
N VAL A 78 4.81 -5.99 0.30
CA VAL A 78 5.07 -7.00 -0.74
C VAL A 78 3.79 -7.75 -1.14
N VAL A 79 2.83 -7.92 -0.21
CA VAL A 79 1.58 -8.65 -0.49
C VAL A 79 0.69 -7.92 -1.49
N PRO A 80 0.23 -6.68 -1.25
CA PRO A 80 -0.57 -5.95 -2.24
C PRO A 80 0.20 -5.71 -3.54
N LEU A 81 1.53 -5.56 -3.48
CA LEU A 81 2.35 -5.42 -4.68
C LEU A 81 2.39 -6.70 -5.51
N ALA A 82 2.63 -7.86 -4.90
CA ALA A 82 2.63 -9.15 -5.56
C ALA A 82 1.25 -9.45 -6.15
N TYR A 83 0.18 -9.17 -5.39
CA TYR A 83 -1.19 -9.32 -5.87
C TYR A 83 -1.45 -8.45 -7.12
N ALA A 84 -1.13 -7.16 -7.08
CA ALA A 84 -1.28 -6.27 -8.24
C ALA A 84 -0.45 -6.75 -9.44
N GLY A 85 0.77 -7.24 -9.22
CA GLY A 85 1.60 -7.84 -10.25
C GLY A 85 0.96 -9.06 -10.90
N THR A 86 0.41 -9.99 -10.10
CA THR A 86 -0.32 -11.14 -10.61
C THR A 86 -1.54 -10.71 -11.44
N MET A 87 -2.34 -9.75 -10.97
CA MET A 87 -3.52 -9.28 -11.71
C MET A 87 -3.16 -8.63 -13.05
N LEU A 88 -2.07 -7.88 -13.09
CA LEU A 88 -1.69 -7.09 -14.28
C LEU A 88 -0.86 -7.89 -15.29
N LEU A 89 -0.11 -8.90 -14.84
CA LEU A 89 0.90 -9.57 -15.66
C LEU A 89 0.61 -11.05 -15.91
N ALA A 90 -0.16 -11.73 -15.05
CA ALA A 90 -0.46 -13.13 -15.25
C ALA A 90 -1.57 -13.32 -16.29
N SER A 91 -1.33 -14.20 -17.26
CA SER A 91 -2.36 -14.68 -18.16
C SER A 91 -3.15 -15.81 -17.51
N SER A 92 -4.40 -15.52 -17.18
CA SER A 92 -5.54 -16.46 -17.06
C SER A 92 -5.67 -17.44 -15.88
N GLU A 93 -4.72 -17.56 -14.95
CA GLU A 93 -4.96 -18.37 -13.74
C GLU A 93 -4.68 -17.57 -12.47
N LEU A 94 -5.76 -17.07 -11.88
CA LEU A 94 -5.72 -16.43 -10.57
C LEU A 94 -5.70 -17.51 -9.49
N PRO A 95 -4.90 -17.34 -8.42
CA PRO A 95 -4.97 -18.24 -7.28
C PRO A 95 -6.41 -18.30 -6.77
N SER A 96 -6.84 -19.51 -6.40
CA SER A 96 -8.20 -19.76 -5.94
C SER A 96 -8.64 -18.74 -4.87
N PRO A 97 -9.86 -18.18 -4.97
CA PRO A 97 -10.45 -17.45 -3.85
C PRO A 97 -10.47 -18.41 -2.64
N PRO A 98 -10.02 -18.03 -1.41
CA PRO A 98 -9.74 -16.69 -0.90
C PRO A 98 -8.30 -16.52 -0.37
N LEU A 99 -7.29 -17.19 -0.93
CA LEU A 99 -5.91 -17.17 -0.39
C LEU A 99 -5.31 -15.75 -0.31
N TRP A 100 -5.75 -14.84 -1.18
CA TRP A 100 -5.36 -13.43 -1.13
C TRP A 100 -5.79 -12.78 0.19
N ALA A 101 -6.98 -13.08 0.72
CA ALA A 101 -7.48 -12.45 1.95
C ALA A 101 -6.63 -12.83 3.16
N LEU A 102 -6.09 -14.05 3.19
CA LEU A 102 -5.15 -14.51 4.22
C LEU A 102 -3.82 -13.75 4.18
N GLY A 103 -3.33 -13.43 2.98
CA GLY A 103 -2.13 -12.60 2.80
C GLY A 103 -2.36 -11.14 3.19
N PHE A 104 -3.53 -10.59 2.87
CA PHE A 104 -3.85 -9.18 3.14
C PHE A 104 -4.22 -8.91 4.60
N ALA A 105 -4.77 -9.89 5.33
CA ALA A 105 -5.10 -9.75 6.75
C ALA A 105 -3.92 -9.27 7.62
N PRO A 106 -2.71 -9.87 7.60
CA PRO A 106 -1.58 -9.36 8.36
C PRO A 106 -1.13 -7.98 7.89
N PHE A 107 -1.25 -7.68 6.59
CA PHE A 107 -0.94 -6.35 6.06
C PHE A 107 -1.86 -5.27 6.66
N PHE A 108 -3.18 -5.50 6.67
CA PHE A 108 -4.14 -4.57 7.26
C PHE A 108 -3.99 -4.44 8.77
N LEU A 109 -3.80 -5.54 9.48
CA LEU A 109 -3.62 -5.53 10.93
C LEU A 109 -2.34 -4.79 11.34
N SER A 110 -1.22 -5.12 10.70
CA SER A 110 0.05 -4.42 10.95
C SER A 110 -0.02 -2.94 10.59
N GLY A 111 -0.77 -2.58 9.55
CA GLY A 111 -1.05 -1.19 9.17
C GLY A 111 -1.83 -0.48 10.24
N HIS A 112 -2.96 -1.03 10.68
CA HIS A 112 -3.77 -0.48 11.77
C HIS A 112 -2.93 -0.16 13.01
N LEU A 113 -2.11 -1.13 13.45
CA LEU A 113 -1.25 -0.98 14.61
C LEU A 113 -0.20 0.12 14.39
N THR A 114 0.48 0.12 13.24
CA THR A 114 1.47 1.13 12.86
C THR A 114 0.88 2.54 12.91
N TRP A 115 -0.28 2.74 12.28
CA TRP A 115 -0.94 4.04 12.24
C TRP A 115 -1.45 4.49 13.61
N LYS A 116 -1.96 3.57 14.46
CA LYS A 116 -2.33 3.89 15.84
C LYS A 116 -1.13 4.39 16.65
N LYS A 117 0.05 3.79 16.47
CA LYS A 117 1.26 4.20 17.17
C LYS A 117 1.75 5.57 16.71
N LEU A 118 1.74 5.82 15.40
CA LEU A 118 2.03 7.15 14.85
C LEU A 118 1.03 8.21 15.34
N HIS A 119 -0.26 7.88 15.39
CA HIS A 119 -1.28 8.78 15.94
C HIS A 119 -1.05 9.09 17.42
N ALA A 120 -0.81 8.06 18.24
CA ALA A 120 -0.53 8.24 19.67
C ALA A 120 0.70 9.12 19.92
N ARG A 121 1.69 9.10 19.01
CA ARG A 121 2.90 9.90 19.14
C ARG A 121 2.74 11.34 18.66
N PHE A 122 2.14 11.54 17.50
CA PHE A 122 2.15 12.84 16.79
C PHE A 122 0.78 13.53 16.76
N GLY A 123 -0.30 12.89 17.22
CA GLY A 123 -1.65 13.47 17.29
C GLY A 123 -2.27 13.85 15.95
N THR A 124 -1.67 13.45 14.82
CA THR A 124 -2.13 13.88 13.49
C THR A 124 -3.35 13.08 13.04
N PHE A 125 -4.46 13.78 12.75
CA PHE A 125 -5.74 13.19 12.32
C PHE A 125 -5.59 12.18 11.15
N LEU A 126 -4.70 12.46 10.20
CA LEU A 126 -4.41 11.55 9.09
C LEU A 126 -4.03 10.12 9.55
N TYR A 127 -3.26 9.99 10.63
CA TYR A 127 -2.87 8.69 11.18
C TYR A 127 -4.07 7.97 11.81
N ALA A 128 -4.97 8.68 12.47
CA ALA A 128 -6.22 8.08 12.96
C ALA A 128 -7.10 7.58 11.81
N LEU A 129 -7.19 8.35 10.72
CA LEU A 129 -7.94 7.95 9.54
C LEU A 129 -7.35 6.69 8.89
N PHE A 130 -6.03 6.63 8.71
CA PHE A 130 -5.37 5.43 8.17
C PHE A 130 -5.50 4.22 9.09
N ALA A 131 -5.44 4.40 10.41
CA ALA A 131 -5.66 3.31 11.35
C ALA A 131 -7.06 2.70 11.20
N ARG A 132 -8.10 3.54 11.16
CA ARG A 132 -9.49 3.10 10.98
C ARG A 132 -9.72 2.50 9.59
N GLY A 133 -9.16 3.12 8.56
CA GLY A 133 -9.24 2.65 7.18
C GLY A 133 -8.65 1.24 7.00
N ASN A 134 -7.45 0.97 7.55
CA ASN A 134 -6.86 -0.36 7.47
C ASN A 134 -7.72 -1.43 8.15
N LEU A 135 -8.30 -1.12 9.32
CA LEU A 135 -9.17 -2.06 10.03
C LEU A 135 -10.47 -2.32 9.25
N ALA A 136 -11.10 -1.25 8.74
CA ALA A 136 -12.34 -1.36 7.98
C ALA A 136 -12.12 -2.17 6.69
N VAL A 137 -11.11 -1.83 5.88
CA VAL A 137 -10.83 -2.55 4.64
C VAL A 137 -10.44 -4.00 4.93
N GLY A 138 -9.66 -4.26 5.98
CA GLY A 138 -9.32 -5.63 6.39
C GLY A 138 -10.57 -6.46 6.73
N PHE A 139 -11.47 -5.92 7.55
CA PHE A 139 -12.71 -6.60 7.93
C PHE A 139 -13.63 -6.81 6.72
N THR A 140 -13.84 -5.77 5.89
CA THR A 140 -14.65 -5.87 4.67
C THR A 140 -14.06 -6.87 3.68
N SER A 141 -12.73 -6.94 3.54
CA SER A 141 -12.07 -7.91 2.66
C SER A 141 -12.30 -9.35 3.11
N LEU A 142 -12.23 -9.60 4.42
CA LEU A 142 -12.51 -10.92 5.00
C LEU A 142 -13.99 -11.31 4.84
N LEU A 143 -14.91 -10.37 5.09
CA LEU A 143 -16.34 -10.59 4.87
C LEU A 143 -16.65 -10.90 3.41
N LEU A 144 -16.07 -10.14 2.48
CA LEU A 144 -16.25 -10.36 1.05
C LEU A 144 -15.70 -11.72 0.62
N ALA A 145 -14.50 -12.08 1.11
CA ALA A 145 -13.91 -13.39 0.86
C ALA A 145 -14.79 -14.53 1.37
N GLY A 146 -15.38 -14.39 2.57
CA GLY A 146 -16.32 -15.38 3.13
C GLY A 146 -17.64 -15.43 2.35
N ALA A 147 -18.20 -14.28 1.97
CA ALA A 147 -19.42 -14.20 1.18
C ALA A 147 -19.27 -14.87 -0.20
N CYS A 148 -18.12 -14.68 -0.86
CA CYS A 148 -17.81 -15.36 -2.12
C CYS A 148 -17.79 -16.89 -1.99
N GLN A 149 -17.39 -17.43 -0.83
CA GLN A 149 -17.39 -18.89 -0.60
C GLN A 149 -18.77 -19.46 -0.28
N VAL A 150 -19.62 -18.70 0.41
CA VAL A 150 -20.92 -19.18 0.92
C VAL A 150 -22.04 -19.01 -0.09
N LEU A 151 -22.04 -17.91 -0.84
CA LEU A 151 -23.19 -17.53 -1.67
C LEU A 151 -23.21 -18.17 -3.06
N ASP A 152 -22.28 -19.10 -3.36
CA ASP A 152 -22.00 -19.64 -4.71
C ASP A 152 -22.03 -18.51 -5.77
N SER A 153 -21.59 -17.35 -5.32
CA SER A 153 -21.92 -16.10 -5.98
C SER A 153 -20.89 -15.92 -7.07
N ASN A 154 -21.36 -16.01 -8.32
CA ASN A 154 -20.74 -15.42 -9.50
C ASN A 154 -20.68 -13.88 -9.37
N LEU A 155 -20.26 -13.36 -8.21
CA LEU A 155 -19.74 -12.02 -8.08
C LEU A 155 -18.59 -11.99 -9.10
N PRO A 156 -18.70 -11.21 -10.18
CA PRO A 156 -17.81 -11.37 -11.31
C PRO A 156 -16.39 -11.25 -10.77
N GLN A 157 -15.59 -12.31 -10.91
CA GLN A 157 -14.21 -12.33 -10.41
C GLN A 157 -13.45 -11.08 -10.90
N THR A 158 -13.77 -10.68 -12.13
CA THR A 158 -13.37 -9.44 -12.79
C THR A 158 -13.74 -8.14 -12.05
N LEU A 159 -14.89 -8.07 -11.37
CA LEU A 159 -15.27 -6.93 -10.54
C LEU A 159 -14.41 -6.85 -9.27
N LEU A 160 -14.20 -7.98 -8.59
CA LEU A 160 -13.34 -8.07 -7.41
C LEU A 160 -11.89 -7.68 -7.74
N GLU A 161 -11.36 -8.21 -8.85
CA GLU A 161 -10.03 -7.87 -9.37
C GLU A 161 -9.88 -6.37 -9.65
N ARG A 162 -10.86 -5.76 -10.33
CA ARG A 162 -10.84 -4.31 -10.63
C ARG A 162 -10.88 -3.45 -9.37
N LEU A 163 -11.69 -3.84 -8.39
CA LEU A 163 -11.78 -3.13 -7.11
C LEU A 163 -10.46 -3.22 -6.32
N LEU A 164 -9.84 -4.42 -6.28
CA LEU A 164 -8.56 -4.61 -5.60
C LEU A 164 -7.40 -3.91 -6.32
N LEU A 165 -7.43 -3.85 -7.65
CA LEU A 165 -6.46 -3.09 -8.43
C LEU A 165 -6.60 -1.58 -8.20
N LEU A 166 -7.83 -1.07 -8.18
CA LEU A 166 -8.11 0.33 -7.84
C LEU A 166 -7.63 0.65 -6.41
N TYR A 167 -7.93 -0.25 -5.46
CA TYR A 167 -7.44 -0.15 -4.09
C TYR A 167 -5.90 -0.08 -4.05
N ALA A 168 -5.19 -0.97 -4.75
CA ALA A 168 -3.73 -0.98 -4.80
C ALA A 168 -3.16 0.34 -5.37
N GLY A 169 -3.77 0.87 -6.44
CA GLY A 169 -3.41 2.16 -7.02
C GLY A 169 -3.59 3.31 -6.02
N ILE A 170 -4.77 3.43 -5.42
CA ILE A 170 -5.04 4.45 -4.39
C ILE A 170 -4.07 4.29 -3.20
N HIS A 171 -3.82 3.05 -2.78
CA HIS A 171 -2.92 2.75 -1.69
C HIS A 171 -1.49 3.25 -1.97
N PHE A 172 -0.95 3.05 -3.17
CA PHE A 172 0.38 3.55 -3.53
C PHE A 172 0.46 5.08 -3.50
N LEU A 173 -0.59 5.78 -3.95
CA LEU A 173 -0.67 7.25 -3.85
C LEU A 173 -0.64 7.71 -2.39
N LEU A 174 -1.47 7.08 -1.55
CA LEU A 174 -1.58 7.42 -0.13
C LEU A 174 -0.29 7.12 0.63
N THR A 175 0.42 6.03 0.31
CA THR A 175 1.69 5.66 0.94
C THR A 175 2.77 6.71 0.67
N ALA A 176 2.88 7.22 -0.55
CA ALA A 176 3.82 8.30 -0.87
C ALA A 176 3.54 9.59 -0.07
N PHE A 177 2.25 9.97 0.03
CA PHE A 177 1.84 11.11 0.84
C PHE A 177 2.12 10.88 2.33
N ALA A 178 1.81 9.70 2.84
CA ALA A 178 1.97 9.38 4.26
C ALA A 178 3.43 9.35 4.69
N VAL A 179 4.34 8.78 3.88
CA VAL A 179 5.78 8.79 4.18
C VAL A 179 6.35 10.19 4.23
N ARG A 180 5.88 11.10 3.36
CA ARG A 180 6.25 12.51 3.43
C ARG A 180 5.78 13.14 4.74
N ARG A 181 4.51 12.92 5.12
CA ARG A 181 3.96 13.46 6.37
C ARG A 181 4.74 12.96 7.59
N ILE A 182 5.08 11.67 7.62
CA ILE A 182 5.91 11.07 8.68
C ILE A 182 7.29 11.76 8.74
N ALA A 183 7.93 11.99 7.59
CA ALA A 183 9.22 12.68 7.55
C ALA A 183 9.11 14.09 8.16
N ASP A 184 8.10 14.85 7.75
CA ASP A 184 7.86 16.20 8.25
C ASP A 184 7.64 16.18 9.78
N ASP A 185 6.88 15.23 10.33
CA ASP A 185 6.65 15.11 11.78
C ASP A 185 7.92 14.75 12.58
N PHE A 186 8.77 13.86 12.05
CA PHE A 186 10.04 13.53 12.69
C PHE A 186 11.01 14.72 12.68
N GLU A 187 11.03 15.50 11.59
CA GLU A 187 11.87 16.71 11.47
C GLU A 187 11.39 17.85 12.39
N HIS A 188 10.08 18.07 12.53
CA HIS A 188 9.55 19.09 13.43
C HIS A 188 9.76 18.73 14.90
N ALA A 189 9.58 17.47 15.28
CA ALA A 189 9.81 17.02 16.66
C ALA A 189 11.29 16.98 17.07
N ALA A 190 12.23 17.30 16.17
CA ALA A 190 13.66 17.40 16.43
C ALA A 190 14.17 18.81 16.70
N ARG A 191 13.31 19.82 16.52
CA ARG A 191 13.58 21.21 16.84
C ARG A 191 12.95 21.55 18.18
#